data_AF-A0A497Q3Z7-F1
#
_entry.id   AF-A0A497Q3Z7-F1
#
_cell.length_a   1.000
_cell.length_b   1.000
_cell.length_c   1.000
_cell.angle_alpha   90.00
_cell.angle_beta   90.00
_cell.angle_gamma   90.00
#
_symmetry.space_group_name_H-M   'P 1'
#
loop_
_entity.id
_entity.type
_entity.pdbx_description
1 polymer ?
#
loop_
_entity_poly.entity_id
_entity_poly.type
_entity_poly.pdbx_seq_one_letter_code
_entity_poly.pdbx_strand_id
1 'polypeptide(L)'
;MLGLENAPGFVVMVDFQFPMSDVVAVIPYVLPMLFIGLTLLLYQRHLDPKERVRNLMVLVGVICLIASFLLLLYAGFGSVWWGPADLTFGSWWAFVGGLQLVTDVIFGSVAGSIGYVVLVTVLYVILARSVISPPNPDFVALRNELKEAREQAKTLSEEINKLEGEKKTLTEYLNEREDALKKMEEQLASLKEQVAQVEQEKADLEAMLKEAGEAGPVDREYEQELLETISKKDQTITRLQSEIEE
;
A
#
# COMPACT_ATOMS: atom_id res chain seq x y z
N MET A 1 55.20 -50.88 -50.94
CA MET A 1 55.20 -51.17 -49.49
C MET A 1 56.11 -50.16 -48.81
N LEU A 2 55.53 -49.10 -48.28
CA LEU A 2 56.17 -48.13 -47.40
C LEU A 2 55.22 -47.98 -46.21
N GLY A 3 55.72 -48.37 -45.04
CA GLY A 3 54.96 -48.47 -43.80
C GLY A 3 54.49 -47.09 -43.33
N LEU A 4 53.17 -46.94 -43.27
CA LEU A 4 52.45 -45.96 -42.46
C LEU A 4 51.86 -46.69 -41.25
N GLU A 5 52.73 -47.32 -40.45
CA GLU A 5 52.35 -47.83 -39.14
C GLU A 5 52.87 -46.83 -38.10
N ASN A 6 51.97 -46.34 -37.26
CA ASN A 6 52.22 -45.53 -36.06
C ASN A 6 52.47 -44.03 -36.29
N ALA A 7 51.46 -43.32 -36.83
CA ALA A 7 51.19 -42.00 -36.26
C ALA A 7 50.62 -42.25 -34.84
N PRO A 8 51.16 -41.63 -33.77
CA PRO A 8 50.55 -41.72 -32.46
C PRO A 8 49.17 -41.09 -32.56
N GLY A 9 48.15 -41.95 -32.68
CA GLY A 9 46.76 -41.54 -32.64
C GLY A 9 46.56 -40.69 -31.39
N PHE A 10 45.78 -39.63 -31.52
CA PHE A 10 45.36 -38.81 -30.39
C PHE A 10 44.95 -39.72 -29.24
N VAL A 11 45.84 -39.91 -28.27
CA VAL A 11 45.54 -40.64 -27.05
C VAL A 11 44.57 -39.72 -26.34
N VAL A 12 43.30 -40.11 -26.33
CA VAL A 12 42.27 -39.46 -25.51
C VAL A 12 42.76 -39.55 -24.07
N MET A 13 43.39 -38.49 -23.56
CA MET A 13 44.03 -38.48 -22.24
C MET A 13 43.01 -38.49 -21.10
N VAL A 14 41.72 -38.35 -21.40
CA VAL A 14 40.65 -38.36 -20.41
C VAL A 14 39.53 -39.27 -20.91
N ASP A 15 39.60 -40.53 -20.48
CA ASP A 15 38.49 -41.47 -20.64
C ASP A 15 37.50 -41.25 -19.49
N PHE A 16 36.41 -40.53 -19.79
CA PHE A 16 35.34 -40.35 -18.83
C PHE A 16 34.52 -41.63 -18.78
N GLN A 17 34.70 -42.44 -17.73
CA GLN A 17 33.84 -43.60 -17.51
C GLN A 17 32.37 -43.18 -17.41
N PHE A 18 31.48 -44.05 -17.89
CA PHE A 18 30.04 -43.87 -17.74
C PHE A 18 29.68 -43.60 -16.27
N PRO A 19 28.84 -42.58 -15.94
CA PRO A 19 28.02 -41.73 -16.81
C PRO A 19 28.64 -40.38 -17.20
N MET A 20 29.90 -40.10 -16.85
CA MET A 20 30.49 -38.77 -17.06
C MET A 20 30.66 -38.43 -18.55
N SER A 21 30.93 -39.41 -19.42
CA SER A 21 31.01 -39.22 -20.88
C SER A 21 29.75 -38.54 -21.43
N ASP A 22 28.59 -39.01 -20.99
CA ASP A 22 27.29 -38.64 -21.53
C ASP A 22 26.89 -37.27 -21.01
N VAL A 23 27.17 -36.98 -19.74
CA VAL A 23 27.00 -35.65 -19.17
C VAL A 23 27.85 -34.63 -19.94
N VAL A 24 29.13 -34.93 -20.18
CA VAL A 24 30.05 -34.04 -20.91
C VAL A 24 29.58 -33.79 -22.35
N ALA A 25 29.05 -34.82 -23.02
CA ALA A 25 28.51 -34.70 -24.37
C ALA A 25 27.32 -33.72 -24.47
N VAL A 26 26.55 -33.56 -23.39
CA VAL A 26 25.33 -32.73 -23.39
C VAL A 26 25.60 -31.30 -22.90
N ILE A 27 26.74 -31.03 -22.26
CA ILE A 27 27.15 -29.69 -21.78
C ILE A 27 27.05 -28.59 -22.86
N PRO A 28 27.54 -28.78 -24.10
CA PRO A 28 27.47 -27.74 -25.13
C PRO A 28 26.04 -27.30 -25.46
N TYR A 29 25.05 -28.15 -25.23
CA TYR A 29 23.63 -27.83 -25.50
C TYR A 29 22.92 -27.28 -24.27
N VAL A 30 23.21 -27.85 -23.09
CA VAL A 30 22.55 -27.49 -21.82
C VAL A 30 22.95 -26.09 -21.37
N LEU A 31 24.24 -25.73 -21.45
CA LEU A 31 24.70 -24.43 -20.97
C LEU A 31 24.05 -23.26 -21.72
N PRO A 32 24.01 -23.23 -23.07
CA PRO A 32 23.29 -22.21 -23.80
C PRO A 32 21.80 -22.17 -23.48
N MET A 33 21.12 -23.33 -23.40
CA MET A 33 19.69 -23.36 -23.08
C MET A 33 19.39 -22.84 -21.67
N LEU A 34 20.19 -23.20 -20.67
CA LEU A 34 20.06 -22.67 -19.32
C LEU A 34 20.23 -21.16 -19.30
N PHE A 35 21.27 -20.65 -19.98
CA PHE A 35 21.54 -19.22 -20.00
C PHE A 35 20.42 -18.46 -20.73
N ILE A 36 19.96 -18.95 -21.88
CA ILE A 36 18.84 -18.36 -22.62
C ILE A 36 17.58 -18.38 -21.75
N GLY A 37 17.27 -19.50 -21.11
CA GLY A 37 16.10 -19.65 -20.24
C GLY A 37 16.11 -18.68 -19.08
N LEU A 38 17.23 -18.58 -18.36
CA LEU A 38 17.41 -17.63 -17.27
C LEU A 38 17.33 -16.18 -17.74
N THR A 39 17.97 -15.86 -18.86
CA THR A 39 17.97 -14.50 -19.44
C THR A 39 16.56 -14.06 -19.80
N LEU A 40 15.77 -14.92 -20.46
CA LEU A 40 14.37 -14.64 -20.80
C LEU A 40 13.50 -14.46 -19.55
N LEU A 41 13.71 -15.28 -18.52
CA LEU A 41 12.98 -15.19 -17.26
C LEU A 41 13.34 -13.94 -16.45
N LEU A 42 14.58 -13.47 -16.50
CA LEU A 42 14.97 -12.21 -15.87
C LEU A 42 14.43 -11.01 -16.67
N TYR A 43 14.50 -11.09 -18.00
CA TYR A 43 14.04 -10.02 -18.88
C TYR A 43 12.53 -9.74 -18.76
N GLN A 44 11.72 -10.76 -18.48
CA GLN A 44 10.26 -10.62 -18.33
C GLN A 44 9.86 -9.53 -17.32
N ARG A 45 10.71 -9.24 -16.33
CA ARG A 45 10.45 -8.25 -15.27
C ARG A 45 10.29 -6.83 -15.84
N HIS A 46 10.88 -6.57 -17.00
CA HIS A 46 10.83 -5.28 -17.67
C HIS A 46 9.66 -5.14 -18.66
N LEU A 47 8.93 -6.23 -18.93
CA LEU A 47 7.81 -6.24 -19.87
C LEU A 47 6.47 -6.12 -19.16
N ASP A 48 5.50 -5.53 -19.84
CA ASP A 48 4.21 -5.24 -19.24
C ASP A 48 3.39 -6.51 -19.00
N PRO A 49 2.65 -6.62 -17.87
CA PRO A 49 2.00 -7.87 -17.53
C PRO A 49 0.96 -8.39 -18.51
N LYS A 50 0.41 -7.49 -19.32
CA LYS A 50 -0.66 -7.77 -20.28
C LYS A 50 -0.11 -8.07 -21.67
N GLU A 51 1.18 -7.91 -21.89
CA GLU A 51 1.78 -8.16 -23.20
C GLU A 51 1.91 -9.65 -23.47
N ARG A 52 1.39 -10.10 -24.61
CA ARG A 52 1.54 -11.49 -25.09
C ARG A 52 3.00 -11.88 -25.24
N VAL A 53 3.86 -10.92 -25.56
CA VAL A 53 5.31 -11.09 -25.69
C VAL A 53 5.91 -11.55 -24.37
N ARG A 54 5.50 -10.97 -23.23
CA ARG A 54 5.96 -11.41 -21.91
C ARG A 54 5.62 -12.87 -21.66
N ASN A 55 4.37 -13.25 -21.86
CA ASN A 55 3.93 -14.63 -21.61
C ASN A 55 4.65 -15.63 -22.53
N LEU A 56 4.89 -15.26 -23.79
CA LEU A 56 5.65 -16.07 -24.73
C LEU A 56 7.11 -16.24 -24.27
N MET A 57 7.77 -15.16 -23.85
CA MET A 57 9.16 -15.22 -23.36
C MET A 57 9.28 -16.09 -22.09
N VAL A 58 8.30 -16.00 -21.18
CA VAL A 58 8.25 -16.85 -19.99
C VAL A 58 8.08 -18.30 -20.38
N LEU A 59 7.13 -18.60 -21.26
CA LEU A 59 6.87 -19.96 -21.72
C LEU A 59 8.11 -20.54 -22.40
N VAL A 60 8.76 -19.80 -23.30
CA VAL A 60 10.01 -20.22 -23.96
C VAL A 60 11.12 -20.42 -22.92
N GLY A 61 11.29 -19.50 -21.98
CA GLY A 61 12.30 -19.61 -20.92
C GLY A 61 12.10 -20.84 -20.04
N VAL A 62 10.86 -21.13 -19.64
CA VAL A 62 10.50 -22.34 -18.88
C VAL A 62 10.75 -23.60 -19.70
N ILE A 63 10.36 -23.62 -20.98
CA ILE A 63 10.64 -24.76 -21.88
C ILE A 63 12.14 -25.00 -21.99
N CYS A 64 12.96 -23.96 -22.15
CA CYS A 64 14.42 -24.09 -22.19
C CYS A 64 14.97 -24.69 -20.90
N LEU A 65 14.48 -24.26 -19.72
CA LEU A 65 14.91 -24.84 -18.43
C LEU A 65 14.48 -26.30 -18.27
N ILE A 66 13.22 -26.63 -18.63
CA ILE A 66 12.72 -28.00 -18.58
C ILE A 66 13.52 -28.89 -19.53
N ALA A 67 13.73 -28.45 -20.78
CA ALA A 67 14.51 -29.20 -21.76
C ALA A 67 15.96 -29.41 -21.29
N SER A 68 16.59 -28.39 -20.72
CA SER A 68 17.95 -28.46 -20.15
C SER A 68 18.02 -29.49 -19.01
N PHE A 69 17.04 -29.43 -18.10
CA PHE A 69 16.95 -30.34 -16.96
C PHE A 69 16.70 -31.78 -17.41
N LEU A 70 15.77 -31.98 -18.34
CA LEU A 70 15.47 -33.30 -18.90
C LEU A 70 16.66 -33.88 -19.65
N LEU A 71 17.39 -33.08 -20.43
CA LEU A 71 18.61 -33.50 -21.11
C LEU A 71 19.69 -33.94 -20.12
N LEU A 72 19.91 -33.15 -19.05
CA LEU A 72 20.87 -33.48 -18.01
C LEU A 72 20.48 -34.74 -17.24
N LEU A 73 19.20 -34.87 -16.88
CA LEU A 73 18.68 -36.05 -16.19
C LEU A 73 18.80 -37.27 -17.11
N TYR A 74 18.43 -37.14 -18.37
CA TYR A 74 18.54 -38.23 -19.32
C TYR A 74 20.01 -38.66 -19.48
N ALA A 75 20.93 -37.73 -19.71
CA ALA A 75 22.37 -38.02 -19.83
C ALA A 75 22.99 -38.63 -18.57
N GLY A 76 22.65 -38.12 -17.39
CA GLY A 76 23.22 -38.60 -16.13
C GLY A 76 22.69 -39.96 -15.67
N PHE A 77 21.49 -40.35 -16.12
CA PHE A 77 20.76 -41.46 -15.51
C PHE A 77 20.29 -42.56 -16.47
N GLY A 78 20.36 -42.34 -17.77
CA GLY A 78 19.60 -43.14 -18.72
C GLY A 78 20.07 -44.57 -19.00
N SER A 79 21.11 -45.08 -18.32
CA SER A 79 21.39 -46.53 -18.31
C SER A 79 21.30 -47.22 -16.94
N VAL A 80 21.20 -46.50 -15.80
CA VAL A 80 21.37 -47.12 -14.46
C VAL A 80 20.20 -46.90 -13.49
N TRP A 81 19.31 -45.91 -13.68
CA TRP A 81 18.41 -45.51 -12.57
C TRP A 81 17.36 -46.58 -12.18
N TRP A 82 16.75 -47.34 -13.10
CA TRP A 82 15.56 -48.15 -12.74
C TRP A 82 15.60 -49.65 -13.08
N GLY A 83 16.76 -50.30 -12.99
CA GLY A 83 16.77 -51.77 -13.01
C GLY A 83 18.08 -52.42 -13.45
N PRO A 84 18.06 -53.76 -13.62
CA PRO A 84 19.11 -54.51 -14.30
C PRO A 84 19.48 -53.86 -15.63
N ALA A 85 20.73 -54.04 -16.09
CA ALA A 85 21.23 -53.49 -17.36
C ALA A 85 20.35 -53.81 -18.59
N ASP A 86 19.46 -54.80 -18.45
CA ASP A 86 18.53 -55.28 -19.47
C ASP A 86 17.23 -54.43 -19.55
N LEU A 87 16.93 -53.61 -18.54
CA LEU A 87 15.76 -52.74 -18.43
C LEU A 87 16.14 -51.26 -18.65
N THR A 88 16.89 -51.00 -19.71
CA THR A 88 17.03 -49.63 -20.21
C THR A 88 15.66 -49.10 -20.65
N PHE A 89 15.33 -47.85 -20.31
CA PHE A 89 14.12 -47.20 -20.82
C PHE A 89 14.13 -47.30 -22.35
N GLY A 90 13.09 -47.90 -22.95
CA GLY A 90 13.04 -48.39 -24.33
C GLY A 90 13.19 -47.36 -25.47
N SER A 91 13.70 -46.17 -25.18
CA SER A 91 14.09 -45.14 -26.15
C SER A 91 15.52 -44.62 -25.94
N TRP A 92 16.30 -45.16 -25.01
CA TRP A 92 17.70 -44.76 -24.73
C TRP A 92 18.57 -44.76 -25.98
N TRP A 93 18.59 -45.89 -26.69
CA TRP A 93 19.35 -46.01 -27.94
C TRP A 93 18.88 -45.04 -29.03
N ALA A 94 17.57 -44.80 -29.12
CA ALA A 94 17.02 -43.84 -30.08
C ALA A 94 17.41 -42.40 -29.73
N PHE A 95 17.41 -42.05 -28.45
CA PHE A 95 17.86 -40.75 -27.98
C PHE A 95 19.35 -40.55 -28.19
N VAL A 96 20.20 -41.49 -27.76
CA VAL A 96 21.65 -41.39 -27.91
C VAL A 96 22.00 -41.34 -29.39
N GLY A 97 21.36 -42.17 -30.21
CA GLY A 97 21.50 -42.12 -31.67
C GLY A 97 21.06 -40.78 -32.27
N GLY A 98 19.96 -40.20 -31.79
CA GLY A 98 19.49 -38.88 -32.22
C GLY A 98 20.44 -37.75 -31.79
N LEU A 99 20.94 -37.78 -30.56
CA LEU A 99 21.86 -36.79 -30.02
C LEU A 99 23.22 -36.89 -30.70
N GLN A 100 23.67 -38.11 -30.97
CA GLN A 100 24.89 -38.35 -31.74
C GLN A 100 24.74 -37.89 -33.19
N LEU A 101 23.61 -38.15 -33.85
CA LEU A 101 23.33 -37.61 -35.19
C LEU A 101 23.39 -36.08 -35.21
N VAL A 102 22.75 -35.42 -34.23
CA VAL A 102 22.80 -33.96 -34.10
C VAL A 102 24.23 -33.48 -33.85
N THR A 103 24.97 -34.18 -32.98
CA THR A 103 26.37 -33.87 -32.67
C THR A 103 27.27 -34.06 -33.88
N ASP A 104 27.07 -35.10 -34.67
CA ASP A 104 27.84 -35.38 -35.88
C ASP A 104 27.52 -34.34 -36.97
N VAL A 105 26.28 -33.90 -37.08
CA VAL A 105 25.89 -32.83 -38.02
C VAL A 105 26.53 -31.50 -37.62
N ILE A 106 26.49 -31.16 -36.33
CA ILE A 106 26.99 -29.87 -35.83
C ILE A 106 28.51 -29.86 -35.71
N PHE A 107 29.09 -30.89 -35.10
CA PHE A 107 30.49 -30.97 -34.70
C PHE A 107 31.32 -31.98 -35.51
N GLY A 108 30.71 -32.80 -36.36
CA GLY A 108 31.43 -33.71 -37.25
C GLY A 108 32.19 -33.00 -38.38
N SER A 109 32.00 -31.68 -38.52
CA SER A 109 32.82 -30.85 -39.40
C SER A 109 33.25 -29.55 -38.72
N VAL A 110 34.45 -29.06 -39.08
CA VAL A 110 34.96 -27.76 -38.61
C VAL A 110 34.06 -26.60 -39.04
N ALA A 111 33.46 -26.68 -40.23
CA ALA A 111 32.53 -25.67 -40.71
C ALA A 111 31.24 -25.63 -39.87
N GLY A 112 30.69 -26.79 -39.51
CA GLY A 112 29.51 -26.90 -38.66
C GLY A 112 29.75 -26.33 -37.26
N SER A 113 30.91 -26.63 -36.66
CA SER A 113 31.23 -26.14 -35.31
C SER A 113 31.43 -24.62 -35.29
N ILE A 114 32.09 -24.06 -36.29
CA ILE A 114 32.18 -22.60 -36.47
C ILE A 114 30.79 -21.98 -36.65
N GLY A 115 29.95 -22.57 -37.50
CA GLY A 115 28.58 -22.09 -37.74
C GLY A 115 27.73 -22.08 -36.47
N TYR A 116 27.84 -23.14 -35.65
CA TYR A 116 27.18 -23.23 -34.35
C TYR A 116 27.64 -22.13 -33.40
N VAL A 117 28.96 -21.92 -33.24
CA VAL A 117 29.50 -20.88 -32.36
C VAL A 117 29.04 -19.50 -32.80
N VAL A 118 29.07 -19.20 -34.10
CA VAL A 118 28.59 -17.92 -34.65
C VAL A 118 27.10 -17.74 -34.36
N LEU A 119 26.28 -18.76 -34.62
CA LEU A 119 24.83 -18.70 -34.39
C LEU A 119 24.51 -18.44 -32.92
N VAL A 120 25.14 -19.20 -32.02
CA VAL A 120 24.98 -19.02 -30.58
C VAL A 120 25.42 -17.61 -30.19
N THR A 121 26.60 -17.16 -30.61
CA THR A 121 27.11 -15.82 -30.29
C THR A 121 26.16 -14.71 -30.76
N VAL A 122 25.65 -14.80 -31.98
CA VAL A 122 24.68 -13.81 -32.51
C VAL A 122 23.40 -13.80 -31.67
N LEU A 123 22.88 -14.96 -31.33
CA LEU A 123 21.68 -15.09 -30.50
C LEU A 123 21.91 -14.47 -29.11
N TYR A 124 23.08 -14.71 -28.52
CA TYR A 124 23.51 -14.09 -27.27
C TYR A 124 23.60 -12.56 -27.37
N VAL A 125 24.17 -12.02 -28.46
CA VAL A 125 24.26 -10.57 -28.67
C VAL A 125 22.86 -9.94 -28.77
N ILE A 126 21.93 -10.58 -29.48
CA ILE A 126 20.55 -10.11 -29.60
C ILE A 126 19.85 -10.10 -28.24
N LEU A 127 20.00 -11.18 -27.46
CA LEU A 127 19.43 -11.26 -26.11
C LEU A 127 20.07 -10.23 -25.17
N ALA A 128 21.39 -10.12 -25.17
CA ALA A 128 22.11 -9.15 -24.35
C ALA A 128 21.68 -7.72 -24.67
N ARG A 129 21.54 -7.37 -25.96
CA ARG A 129 21.02 -6.07 -26.38
C ARG A 129 19.60 -5.84 -25.87
N SER A 130 18.74 -6.85 -25.96
CA SER A 130 17.36 -6.75 -25.48
C SER A 130 17.32 -6.53 -23.96
N VAL A 131 18.17 -7.22 -23.20
CA VAL A 131 18.23 -7.10 -21.73
C VAL A 131 18.85 -5.78 -21.27
N ILE A 132 19.95 -5.35 -21.88
CA ILE A 132 20.68 -4.14 -21.49
C ILE A 132 19.92 -2.88 -21.92
N SER A 133 19.23 -2.94 -23.06
CA SER A 133 18.44 -1.84 -23.60
C SER A 133 16.99 -2.31 -23.72
N PRO A 134 16.20 -2.31 -22.63
CA PRO A 134 14.77 -2.53 -22.74
C PRO A 134 14.24 -1.55 -23.79
N PRO A 135 13.34 -2.00 -24.70
CA PRO A 135 12.99 -1.27 -25.91
C PRO A 135 12.49 0.15 -25.68
N ASN A 136 12.12 0.51 -24.45
CA ASN A 136 11.77 1.87 -24.06
C ASN A 136 12.14 2.13 -22.57
N PRO A 137 13.32 2.67 -22.26
CA PRO A 137 13.67 3.06 -20.87
C PRO A 137 12.69 4.10 -20.31
N ASP A 138 12.13 4.95 -21.18
CA ASP A 138 11.23 6.02 -20.80
C ASP A 138 9.91 5.51 -20.21
N PHE A 139 9.35 4.39 -20.68
CA PHE A 139 8.09 3.87 -20.14
C PHE A 139 8.23 3.30 -18.73
N VAL A 140 9.40 2.75 -18.38
CA VAL A 140 9.64 2.27 -17.01
C VAL A 140 9.81 3.45 -16.06
N ALA A 141 10.51 4.50 -16.48
CA ALA A 141 10.61 5.75 -15.73
C ALA A 141 9.24 6.41 -15.55
N LEU A 142 8.49 6.60 -16.64
CA LEU A 142 7.12 7.13 -16.64
C LEU A 142 6.19 6.32 -15.75
N ARG A 143 6.34 4.99 -15.70
CA ARG A 143 5.51 4.13 -14.84
C ARG A 143 5.83 4.33 -13.36
N ASN A 144 7.11 4.50 -13.01
CA ASN A 144 7.50 4.81 -11.65
C ASN A 144 7.01 6.21 -11.25
N GLU A 145 7.18 7.20 -12.13
CA GLU A 145 6.64 8.55 -11.94
C GLU A 145 5.11 8.54 -11.79
N LEU A 146 4.39 7.77 -12.61
CA LEU A 146 2.93 7.64 -12.51
C LEU A 146 2.50 6.97 -11.20
N LYS A 147 3.30 6.01 -10.71
CA LYS A 147 3.04 5.35 -9.43
C LYS A 147 3.26 6.31 -8.27
N GLU A 148 4.35 7.06 -8.27
CA GLU A 148 4.64 8.10 -7.29
C GLU A 148 3.57 9.20 -7.30
N ALA A 149 3.17 9.68 -8.49
CA ALA A 149 2.09 10.66 -8.63
C ALA A 149 0.75 10.12 -8.09
N ARG A 150 0.46 8.83 -8.29
CA ARG A 150 -0.76 8.21 -7.75
C ARG A 150 -0.72 8.09 -6.22
N GLU A 151 0.43 7.77 -5.65
CA GLU A 151 0.61 7.73 -4.20
C GLU A 151 0.47 9.14 -3.60
N GLN A 152 1.07 10.15 -4.22
CA GLN A 152 0.91 11.56 -3.83
C GLN A 152 -0.55 12.03 -3.96
N ALA A 153 -1.26 11.66 -5.01
CA ALA A 153 -2.67 12.00 -5.17
C ALA A 153 -3.54 11.36 -4.06
N LYS A 154 -3.20 10.15 -3.63
CA LYS A 154 -3.89 9.48 -2.53
C LYS A 154 -3.65 10.19 -1.20
N THR A 155 -2.40 10.57 -0.89
CA THR A 155 -2.09 11.32 0.33
C THR A 155 -2.78 12.68 0.35
N LEU A 156 -2.82 13.38 -0.79
CA LEU A 156 -3.55 14.65 -0.91
C LEU A 156 -5.05 14.46 -0.70
N SER A 157 -5.64 13.38 -1.24
CA SER A 157 -7.05 13.08 -1.00
C SER A 157 -7.36 12.79 0.47
N GLU A 158 -6.46 12.11 1.19
CA GLU A 158 -6.60 11.86 2.62
C GLU A 158 -6.50 13.17 3.42
N GLU A 159 -5.60 14.07 3.04
CA GLU A 159 -5.44 15.39 3.67
C GLU A 159 -6.65 16.30 3.43
N ILE A 160 -7.21 16.30 2.21
CA ILE A 160 -8.46 17.03 1.89
C ILE A 160 -9.62 16.53 2.76
N ASN A 161 -9.79 15.21 2.89
CA ASN A 161 -10.86 14.64 3.73
C ASN A 161 -10.70 15.06 5.20
N LYS A 162 -9.46 15.13 5.69
CA LYS A 162 -9.18 15.61 7.05
C LYS A 162 -9.55 17.09 7.22
N LEU A 163 -9.15 17.94 6.27
CA LEU A 163 -9.49 19.36 6.27
C LEU A 163 -11.00 19.61 6.16
N GLU A 164 -11.73 18.82 5.38
CA GLU A 164 -13.20 18.88 5.35
C GLU A 164 -13.82 18.52 6.71
N GLY A 165 -13.26 17.52 7.39
CA GLY A 165 -13.64 17.16 8.75
C GLY A 165 -13.42 18.31 9.74
N GLU A 166 -12.23 18.92 9.73
CA GLU A 166 -11.89 20.08 10.57
C GLU A 166 -12.78 21.30 10.27
N LYS A 167 -13.10 21.55 9.00
CA LYS A 167 -14.02 22.63 8.62
C LYS A 167 -15.42 22.40 9.19
N LYS A 168 -15.92 21.16 9.16
CA LYS A 168 -17.23 20.82 9.71
C LYS A 168 -17.27 21.05 11.22
N THR A 169 -16.25 20.58 11.96
CA THR A 169 -16.18 20.80 13.41
C THR A 169 -16.05 22.28 13.77
N LEU A 170 -15.27 23.06 13.00
CA LEU A 170 -15.21 24.52 13.19
C LEU A 170 -16.56 25.20 12.97
N THR A 171 -17.33 24.73 11.98
CA THR A 171 -18.66 25.28 11.66
C THR A 171 -19.64 24.97 12.79
N GLU A 172 -19.61 23.75 13.32
CA GLU A 172 -20.41 23.36 14.50
C GLU A 172 -20.04 24.21 15.72
N TYR A 173 -18.74 24.41 15.98
CA TYR A 173 -18.26 25.25 17.07
C TYR A 173 -18.70 26.72 16.93
N LEU A 174 -18.67 27.27 15.71
CA LEU A 174 -19.14 28.63 15.44
C LEU A 174 -20.63 28.78 15.71
N ASN A 175 -21.44 27.81 15.26
CA ASN A 175 -22.88 27.82 15.53
C ASN A 175 -23.19 27.76 17.03
N GLU A 176 -22.49 26.89 17.78
CA GLU A 176 -22.65 26.82 19.24
C GLU A 176 -22.29 28.15 19.93
N ARG A 177 -21.23 28.82 19.46
CA ARG A 177 -20.83 30.13 19.97
C ARG A 177 -21.84 31.22 19.63
N GLU A 178 -22.41 31.20 18.43
CA GLU A 178 -23.44 32.15 18.02
C GLU A 178 -24.72 31.99 18.85
N ASP A 179 -25.14 30.75 19.10
CA ASP A 179 -26.30 30.44 19.96
C ASP A 179 -26.06 30.86 21.40
N ALA A 180 -24.85 30.64 21.93
CA ALA A 180 -24.49 31.11 23.26
C ALA A 180 -24.52 32.65 23.35
N LEU A 181 -24.11 33.34 22.29
CA LEU A 181 -24.11 34.80 22.22
C LEU A 181 -25.54 35.35 22.18
N LYS A 182 -26.43 34.76 21.37
CA LYS A 182 -27.87 35.10 21.35
C LYS A 182 -28.52 34.96 22.72
N LYS A 183 -28.25 33.87 23.44
CA LYS A 183 -28.75 33.67 24.81
C LYS A 183 -28.25 34.76 25.78
N MET A 184 -26.98 35.15 25.66
CA MET A 184 -26.42 36.23 26.48
C MET A 184 -27.06 37.59 26.15
N GLU A 185 -27.33 37.87 24.87
CA GLU A 185 -28.06 39.08 24.45
C GLU A 185 -29.49 39.12 24.98
N GLU A 186 -30.22 38.00 24.94
CA GLU A 186 -31.56 37.88 25.53
C GLU A 186 -31.53 38.10 27.06
N GLN A 187 -30.56 37.50 27.76
CA GLN A 187 -30.37 37.72 29.20
C GLN A 187 -30.09 39.18 29.51
N LEU A 188 -29.24 39.84 28.72
CA LEU A 188 -28.90 41.25 28.90
C LEU A 188 -30.13 42.15 28.66
N ALA A 189 -30.94 41.84 27.65
CA ALA A 189 -32.20 42.54 27.39
C ALA A 189 -33.18 42.41 28.56
N SER A 190 -33.36 41.19 29.09
CA SER A 190 -34.20 40.95 30.27
C SER A 190 -33.70 41.69 31.52
N LEU A 191 -32.38 41.68 31.75
CA LEU A 191 -31.75 42.43 32.85
C LEU A 191 -31.98 43.94 32.72
N LYS A 192 -31.88 44.50 31.50
CA LYS A 192 -32.19 45.92 31.27
C LYS A 192 -33.64 46.25 31.59
N GLU A 193 -34.58 45.38 31.24
CA GLU A 193 -35.99 45.57 31.55
C GLU A 193 -36.26 45.50 33.06
N GLN A 194 -35.64 44.55 33.77
CA GLN A 194 -35.72 44.48 35.23
C GLN A 194 -35.14 45.73 35.90
N VAL A 195 -34.00 46.23 35.43
CA VAL A 195 -33.41 47.47 35.95
C VAL A 195 -34.34 48.66 35.72
N ALA A 196 -34.95 48.78 34.54
CA ALA A 196 -35.90 49.85 34.26
C ALA A 196 -37.14 49.79 35.18
N GLN A 197 -37.65 48.59 35.47
CA GLN A 197 -38.75 48.40 36.43
C GLN A 197 -38.34 48.83 37.84
N VAL A 198 -37.16 48.39 38.31
CA VAL A 198 -36.65 48.77 39.65
C VAL A 198 -36.41 50.28 39.75
N GLU A 199 -35.89 50.92 38.69
CA GLU A 199 -35.73 52.38 38.67
C GLU A 199 -37.09 53.10 38.74
N GLN A 200 -38.12 52.55 38.09
CA GLN A 200 -39.46 53.11 38.14
C GLN A 200 -40.11 52.92 39.52
N GLU A 201 -40.04 51.72 40.10
CA GLU A 201 -40.51 51.45 41.46
C GLU A 201 -39.82 52.37 42.49
N LYS A 202 -38.51 52.59 42.32
CA LYS A 202 -37.75 53.52 43.16
C LYS A 202 -38.26 54.95 43.01
N ALA A 203 -38.52 55.41 41.79
CA ALA A 203 -39.06 56.75 41.54
C ALA A 203 -40.46 56.93 42.17
N ASP A 204 -41.31 55.91 42.08
CA ASP A 204 -42.63 55.89 42.69
C ASP A 204 -42.53 55.93 44.23
N LEU A 205 -41.63 55.13 44.82
CA LEU A 205 -41.34 55.16 46.27
C LEU A 205 -40.80 56.51 46.74
N GLU A 206 -39.89 57.14 45.97
CA GLU A 206 -39.37 58.47 46.27
C GLU A 206 -40.49 59.54 46.19
N ALA A 207 -41.43 59.40 45.26
CA ALA A 207 -42.60 60.28 45.16
C ALA A 207 -43.53 60.12 46.37
N MET A 208 -43.84 58.87 46.77
CA MET A 208 -44.64 58.58 47.97
C MET A 208 -44.00 59.13 49.25
N LEU A 209 -42.67 59.02 49.37
CA LEU A 209 -41.92 59.57 50.51
C LEU A 209 -41.96 61.10 50.56
N LYS A 210 -41.89 61.78 49.40
CA LYS A 210 -42.06 63.23 49.35
C LYS A 210 -43.46 63.66 49.75
N GLU A 211 -44.48 62.96 49.28
CA GLU A 211 -45.88 63.24 49.63
C GLU A 211 -46.13 63.00 51.13
N ALA A 212 -45.54 61.95 51.70
CA ALA A 212 -45.57 61.71 53.15
C ALA A 212 -44.77 62.75 53.96
N GLY A 213 -43.71 63.34 53.40
CA GLY A 213 -42.90 64.38 54.02
C GLY A 213 -43.50 65.80 53.95
N GLU A 214 -44.44 66.03 53.03
CA GLU A 214 -45.18 67.30 52.89
C GLU A 214 -46.46 67.35 53.75
N ALA A 215 -46.88 66.23 54.33
CA ALA A 215 -47.85 66.21 55.42
C ALA A 215 -47.19 66.84 56.66
N GLY A 216 -47.66 68.04 57.04
CA GLY A 216 -47.24 68.78 58.24
C GLY A 216 -47.38 67.97 59.55
N PRO A 217 -46.97 68.56 60.69
CA PRO A 217 -46.61 67.82 61.91
C PRO A 217 -47.67 66.79 62.25
N VAL A 218 -47.24 65.52 62.28
CA VAL A 218 -48.07 64.36 62.54
C VAL A 218 -48.86 64.62 63.83
N ASP A 219 -50.18 64.67 63.69
CA ASP A 219 -51.08 64.86 64.82
C ASP A 219 -50.90 63.69 65.77
N ARG A 220 -50.79 63.95 67.08
CA ARG A 220 -50.46 62.91 68.08
C ARG A 220 -51.46 61.76 68.12
N GLU A 221 -52.68 61.99 67.64
CA GLU A 221 -53.69 60.95 67.44
C GLU A 221 -53.33 59.97 66.31
N TYR A 222 -52.72 60.45 65.22
CA TYR A 222 -52.31 59.59 64.10
C TYR A 222 -51.10 58.73 64.45
N GLU A 223 -50.17 59.25 65.26
CA GLU A 223 -49.07 58.45 65.84
C GLU A 223 -49.59 57.35 66.78
N GLN A 224 -50.59 57.65 67.61
CA GLN A 224 -51.19 56.66 68.51
C GLN A 224 -51.94 55.57 67.72
N GLU A 225 -52.68 55.93 66.67
CA GLU A 225 -53.39 54.96 65.83
C GLU A 225 -52.44 54.07 65.02
N LEU A 226 -51.33 54.63 64.52
CA LEU A 226 -50.26 53.86 63.87
C LEU A 226 -49.58 52.90 64.85
N LEU A 227 -49.29 53.34 66.08
CA LEU A 227 -48.69 52.47 67.10
C LEU A 227 -49.63 51.34 67.52
N GLU A 228 -50.92 51.61 67.67
CA GLU A 228 -51.92 50.55 67.94
C GLU A 228 -52.00 49.54 66.79
N THR A 229 -51.98 50.03 65.54
CA THR A 229 -52.04 49.19 64.35
C THR A 229 -50.79 48.33 64.20
N ILE A 230 -49.62 48.89 64.47
CA ILE A 230 -48.34 48.16 64.51
C ILE A 230 -48.38 47.10 65.62
N SER A 231 -48.84 47.45 66.82
CA SER A 231 -48.93 46.49 67.94
C SER A 231 -49.85 45.29 67.61
N LYS A 232 -50.98 45.52 66.93
CA LYS A 232 -51.88 44.45 66.48
C LYS A 232 -51.23 43.57 65.42
N LYS A 233 -50.47 44.17 64.49
CA LYS A 233 -49.74 43.42 63.47
C LYS A 233 -48.61 42.59 64.10
N ASP A 234 -47.86 43.14 65.06
CA ASP A 234 -46.82 42.39 65.78
C ASP A 234 -47.39 41.24 66.60
N GLN A 235 -48.55 41.42 67.25
CA GLN A 235 -49.25 40.32 67.91
C GLN A 235 -49.70 39.24 66.92
N THR A 236 -50.15 39.65 65.73
CA THR A 236 -50.55 38.72 64.67
C THR A 236 -49.34 37.96 64.11
N ILE A 237 -48.22 38.64 63.89
CA ILE A 237 -46.96 38.03 63.46
C ILE A 237 -46.45 37.06 64.53
N THR A 238 -46.48 37.45 65.80
CA THR A 238 -46.05 36.58 66.91
C THR A 238 -46.93 35.34 67.01
N ARG A 239 -48.25 35.48 66.84
CA ARG A 239 -49.19 34.35 66.81
C ARG A 239 -48.92 33.41 65.63
N LEU A 240 -48.70 33.98 64.44
CA LEU A 240 -48.36 33.20 63.25
C LEU A 240 -46.99 32.52 63.40
N GLN A 241 -46.02 33.15 64.06
CA GLN A 241 -44.73 32.55 64.37
C GLN A 241 -44.88 31.39 65.38
N SER A 242 -45.71 31.53 66.42
CA SER A 242 -45.98 30.42 67.35
C SER A 242 -46.76 29.26 66.73
N GLU A 243 -47.62 29.50 65.73
CA GLU A 243 -48.30 28.44 64.95
C GLU A 243 -47.36 27.74 63.96
N ILE A 244 -46.22 28.34 63.61
CA ILE A 244 -45.20 27.74 62.75
C ILE A 244 -44.18 26.91 63.55
N GLU A 245 -44.01 27.19 64.85
CA GLU A 245 -43.07 26.48 65.74
C GLU A 245 -43.67 25.26 66.48
N GLU A 246 -44.99 25.04 66.42
CA GLU A 246 -45.70 23.83 66.92
C GLU A 246 -45.80 22.72 65.84
#